data_AF-A0A9N9KC79-F1
#
_entry.id   AF-A0A9N9KC79-F1
#
_cell.length_a   1.000
_cell.length_b   1.000
_cell.length_c   1.000
_cell.angle_alpha   90.00
_cell.angle_beta   90.00
_cell.angle_gamma   90.00
#
_symmetry.space_group_name_H-M   'P 1'
#
loop_
_entity.id
_entity.type
_entity.pdbx_description
1 polymer ?
#
loop_
_entity_poly.entity_id
_entity_poly.type
_entity_poly.pdbx_seq_one_letter_code
_entity_poly.pdbx_strand_id
1 'polypeptide(L)'
;LHIPHATPYVVGDLSKKEAEEYFEKHVLPRYECKELEGKFDYVRKITGTQYNMLLRGLYPKGLRYPDKPNPPLWEDYDLIKTMEAIVKTENREYILEKDLIKEIGFKQVNSLVDYNFLHCRPTKRYANDIDSPDGIILTAMNQPSVRAMERHLSE
;
A
#
# COMPACT_ATOMS: atom_id res chain seq x y z
N LEU A 1 -6.11 -10.56 8.31
CA LEU A 1 -4.84 -10.39 9.03
C LEU A 1 -4.37 -8.95 8.81
N HIS A 2 -4.68 -8.08 9.77
CA HIS A 2 -4.24 -6.68 9.78
C HIS A 2 -2.92 -6.69 10.56
N ILE A 3 -1.78 -6.56 9.87
CA ILE A 3 -0.45 -6.53 10.50
C ILE A 3 -0.03 -5.05 10.51
N PRO A 4 -0.10 -4.35 11.64
CA PRO A 4 0.34 -2.97 11.74
C PRO A 4 1.88 -2.93 11.77
N HIS A 5 2.47 -2.01 11.01
CA HIS A 5 3.85 -1.49 11.23
C HIS A 5 5.06 -2.36 10.87
N ALA A 6 5.08 -2.99 9.68
CA ALA A 6 6.35 -3.33 9.06
C ALA A 6 7.01 -2.06 8.47
N THR A 7 7.66 -1.23 9.31
CA THR A 7 8.53 -0.13 8.83
C THR A 7 9.56 -0.73 7.88
N PRO A 8 9.65 -0.27 6.62
CA PRO A 8 10.59 -0.82 5.65
C PRO A 8 11.99 -0.31 5.96
N TYR A 9 12.72 -1.04 6.80
CA TYR A 9 14.15 -0.82 6.96
C TYR A 9 14.86 -1.19 5.65
N VAL A 10 15.68 -0.27 5.15
CA VAL A 10 16.50 -0.49 3.96
C VAL A 10 17.44 -1.67 4.23
N VAL A 11 17.10 -2.83 3.66
CA VAL A 11 17.97 -4.01 3.59
C VAL A 11 19.01 -3.77 2.48
N GLY A 12 19.80 -2.72 2.63
CA GLY A 12 20.93 -2.39 1.74
C GLY A 12 22.24 -2.99 2.26
N ASP A 13 22.42 -3.00 3.58
CA ASP A 13 23.68 -3.38 4.24
C ASP A 13 23.61 -4.72 5.00
N LEU A 14 22.42 -5.32 5.10
CA LEU A 14 22.22 -6.57 5.81
C LEU A 14 22.10 -7.73 4.83
N SER A 15 22.83 -8.82 5.09
CA SER A 15 22.56 -10.11 4.48
C SER A 15 21.14 -10.57 4.82
N LYS A 16 20.60 -11.48 3.99
CA LYS A 16 19.27 -12.06 4.23
C LYS A 16 19.13 -12.59 5.67
N LYS A 17 20.17 -13.25 6.19
CA LYS A 17 20.19 -13.83 7.53
C LYS A 17 20.14 -12.75 8.61
N GLU A 18 20.89 -11.67 8.45
CA GLU A 18 20.88 -10.55 9.41
C GLU A 18 19.53 -9.82 9.41
N ALA A 19 18.91 -9.67 8.24
CA ALA A 19 17.57 -9.10 8.12
C ALA A 19 16.49 -10.01 8.75
N GLU A 20 16.63 -11.33 8.59
CA GLU A 20 15.77 -12.33 9.25
C GLU A 20 15.93 -12.29 10.77
N GLU A 21 17.16 -12.32 11.27
CA GLU A 21 17.42 -12.22 12.71
C GLU A 21 16.89 -10.90 13.30
N TYR A 22 17.05 -9.78 12.58
CA TYR A 22 16.52 -8.50 13.01
C TYR A 22 14.98 -8.49 13.04
N PHE A 23 14.35 -9.07 12.02
CA PHE A 23 12.91 -9.22 11.97
C PHE A 23 12.40 -10.02 13.17
N GLU A 24 12.96 -11.20 13.43
CA GLU A 24 12.53 -12.09 14.51
C GLU A 24 12.81 -11.51 15.90
N LYS A 25 13.98 -10.89 16.12
CA LYS A 25 14.43 -10.44 17.46
C LYS A 25 13.96 -9.03 17.82
N HIS A 26 13.70 -8.18 16.83
CA HIS A 26 13.41 -6.76 17.06
C HIS A 26 12.07 -6.31 16.49
N VAL A 27 11.70 -6.74 15.28
CA VAL A 27 10.45 -6.31 14.65
C VAL A 27 9.26 -7.03 15.28
N LEU A 28 9.28 -8.36 15.35
CA LEU A 28 8.15 -9.13 15.91
C LEU A 28 7.85 -8.78 17.38
N PRO A 29 8.83 -8.67 18.29
CA PRO A 29 8.54 -8.35 19.69
C PRO A 29 8.05 -6.92 19.87
N ARG A 30 8.57 -5.97 19.06
CA ARG A 30 8.18 -4.55 19.14
C ARG A 30 6.74 -4.31 18.73
N TYR A 31 6.24 -5.09 17.77
CA TYR A 31 4.89 -4.93 17.21
C TYR A 31 3.94 -6.07 17.62
N GLU A 32 4.37 -6.94 18.54
CA GLU A 32 3.59 -8.07 19.07
C GLU A 32 3.02 -9.03 18.01
N CYS A 33 3.65 -9.11 16.83
CA CYS A 33 3.15 -9.86 15.67
C CYS A 33 3.61 -11.34 15.65
N LYS A 34 3.37 -12.08 16.73
CA LYS A 34 3.86 -13.47 16.89
C LYS A 34 3.40 -14.43 15.78
N GLU A 35 2.28 -14.13 15.11
CA GLU A 35 1.78 -14.94 14.00
C GLU A 35 2.68 -14.96 12.76
N LEU A 36 3.69 -14.08 12.71
CA LEU A 36 4.68 -13.98 11.64
C LEU A 36 6.05 -14.60 11.99
N GLU A 37 6.19 -15.18 13.18
CA GLU A 37 7.39 -15.89 13.61
C GLU A 37 7.74 -17.02 12.62
N GLY A 38 8.98 -17.05 12.16
CA GLY A 38 9.47 -17.97 11.15
C GLY A 38 8.93 -17.74 9.73
N LYS A 39 8.23 -16.63 9.49
CA LYS A 39 7.64 -16.28 8.17
C LYS A 39 8.37 -15.14 7.48
N PHE A 40 9.63 -14.90 7.82
CA PHE A 40 10.44 -13.83 7.23
C PHE A 40 10.46 -13.87 5.69
N ASP A 41 10.68 -15.04 5.08
CA ASP A 41 10.70 -15.15 3.62
C ASP A 41 9.35 -14.82 2.96
N TYR A 42 8.24 -15.17 3.63
CA TYR A 42 6.90 -14.83 3.18
C TYR A 42 6.66 -13.32 3.23
N VAL A 43 7.01 -12.68 4.35
CA VAL A 43 6.91 -11.23 4.53
C VAL A 43 7.80 -10.50 3.52
N ARG A 44 9.07 -10.92 3.39
CA ARG A 44 10.02 -10.36 2.43
C ARG A 44 9.52 -10.47 1.00
N LYS A 45 8.96 -11.61 0.62
CA LYS A 45 8.38 -11.84 -0.72
C LYS A 45 7.20 -10.90 -0.97
N ILE A 46 6.29 -10.75 -0.01
CA ILE A 46 5.11 -9.90 -0.17
C ILE A 46 5.51 -8.42 -0.23
N THR A 47 6.30 -7.95 0.74
CA THR A 47 6.72 -6.54 0.80
C THR A 47 7.57 -6.16 -0.41
N GLY A 48 8.50 -7.01 -0.83
CA GLY A 48 9.27 -6.80 -2.05
C GLY A 48 8.40 -6.79 -3.32
N THR A 49 7.37 -7.64 -3.38
CA THR A 49 6.42 -7.65 -4.51
C THR A 49 5.57 -6.38 -4.54
N GLN A 50 5.10 -5.90 -3.39
CA GLN A 50 4.30 -4.69 -3.29
C GLN A 50 5.10 -3.43 -3.61
N TYR A 51 6.35 -3.33 -3.13
CA TYR A 51 7.23 -2.22 -3.49
C TYR A 51 7.57 -2.21 -4.98
N ASN A 52 7.85 -3.38 -5.58
CA ASN A 52 8.05 -3.48 -7.04
C ASN A 52 6.78 -3.11 -7.83
N MET A 53 5.60 -3.50 -7.34
CA MET A 53 4.34 -3.11 -7.95
C MET A 53 4.15 -1.60 -7.89
N LEU A 54 4.40 -0.97 -6.73
CA LEU A 54 4.35 0.47 -6.54
C LEU A 54 5.29 1.20 -7.50
N LEU A 55 6.56 0.77 -7.59
CA LEU A 55 7.55 1.34 -8.51
C LEU A 55 7.09 1.26 -9.97
N ARG A 56 6.47 0.15 -10.39
CA ARG A 56 5.89 0.06 -11.74
C ARG A 56 4.73 1.02 -11.94
N GLY A 57 3.95 1.29 -10.90
CA GLY A 57 2.88 2.29 -10.89
C GLY A 57 3.37 3.71 -11.14
N LEU A 58 4.60 4.03 -10.74
CA LEU A 58 5.25 5.32 -11.02
C LEU A 58 5.74 5.42 -12.48
N TYR A 59 5.71 4.33 -13.25
CA TYR A 59 6.03 4.31 -14.68
C TYR A 59 4.88 3.69 -15.49
N PRO A 60 3.67 4.30 -15.47
CA PRO A 60 2.44 3.69 -15.95
C PRO A 60 2.45 3.33 -17.44
N LYS A 61 3.20 4.07 -18.27
CA LYS A 61 3.33 3.82 -19.71
C LYS A 61 3.93 2.45 -20.03
N GLY A 62 4.67 1.85 -19.10
CA GLY A 62 5.24 0.51 -19.21
C GLY A 62 4.32 -0.61 -18.73
N LEU A 63 3.19 -0.30 -18.06
CA LEU A 63 2.28 -1.30 -17.52
C LEU A 63 1.37 -1.87 -18.62
N ARG A 64 1.62 -3.14 -18.96
CA ARG A 64 0.74 -3.92 -19.85
C ARG A 64 0.32 -5.20 -19.14
N TYR A 65 -0.98 -5.36 -18.95
CA TYR A 65 -1.56 -6.59 -18.44
C TYR A 65 -2.48 -7.20 -19.50
N PRO A 66 -2.43 -8.53 -19.74
CA PRO A 66 -3.27 -9.17 -20.75
C PRO A 66 -4.78 -8.94 -20.55
N ASP A 67 -5.21 -8.80 -19.30
CA ASP A 67 -6.59 -8.56 -18.88
C ASP A 67 -6.99 -7.07 -18.86
N LYS A 68 -6.06 -6.15 -19.10
CA LYS A 68 -6.30 -4.69 -19.09
C LYS A 68 -5.91 -4.08 -20.43
N PRO A 69 -6.84 -4.04 -21.40
CA PRO A 69 -6.52 -3.64 -22.77
C PRO A 69 -6.27 -2.14 -22.92
N ASN A 70 -6.84 -1.32 -22.04
CA ASN A 70 -6.66 0.13 -22.04
C ASN A 70 -5.41 0.50 -21.23
N PRO A 71 -4.55 1.42 -21.69
CA PRO A 71 -3.42 1.87 -20.91
C PRO A 71 -3.86 2.61 -19.63
N PRO A 72 -3.00 2.67 -18.60
CA PRO A 72 -3.25 3.52 -17.45
C PRO A 72 -3.50 4.97 -17.86
N LEU A 73 -4.43 5.62 -17.17
CA LEU A 73 -4.79 7.02 -17.38
C LEU A 73 -4.18 7.96 -16.33
N TRP A 74 -3.48 7.42 -15.33
CA TRP A 74 -2.74 8.19 -14.35
C TRP A 74 -1.29 8.40 -14.80
N GLU A 75 -0.68 9.49 -14.34
CA GLU A 75 0.75 9.75 -14.42
C GLU A 75 1.39 9.58 -13.03
N ASP A 76 2.72 9.53 -12.96
CA ASP A 76 3.47 9.34 -11.72
C ASP A 76 3.02 10.24 -10.56
N TYR A 77 2.79 11.53 -10.84
CA TYR A 77 2.36 12.50 -9.85
C TYR A 77 0.97 12.17 -9.25
N ASP A 78 0.06 11.55 -10.01
CA ASP A 78 -1.26 11.16 -9.52
C ASP A 78 -1.13 10.04 -8.48
N LEU A 79 -0.25 9.07 -8.73
CA LEU A 79 0.04 7.99 -7.79
C LEU A 79 0.73 8.54 -6.54
N ILE A 80 1.69 9.46 -6.68
CA ILE A 80 2.35 10.10 -5.53
C ILE A 80 1.31 10.82 -4.66
N LYS A 81 0.44 11.65 -5.24
CA LYS A 81 -0.63 12.33 -4.49
C LYS A 81 -1.57 11.35 -3.79
N THR A 82 -1.88 10.23 -4.44
CA THR A 82 -2.67 9.15 -3.85
C THR A 82 -1.99 8.55 -2.62
N MET A 83 -0.68 8.27 -2.73
CA MET A 83 0.12 7.73 -1.63
C MET A 83 0.17 8.70 -0.45
N GLU A 84 0.42 9.98 -0.73
CA GLU A 84 0.41 11.03 0.29
C GLU A 84 -0.93 11.10 1.01
N ALA A 85 -2.03 11.02 0.25
CA ALA A 85 -3.36 11.09 0.82
C ALA A 85 -3.73 9.88 1.69
N ILE A 86 -3.16 8.70 1.42
CA ILE A 86 -3.36 7.48 2.23
C ILE A 86 -2.44 7.45 3.45
N VAL A 87 -1.19 7.92 3.31
CA VAL A 87 -0.17 7.82 4.36
C VAL A 87 -0.21 8.98 5.34
N LYS A 88 -0.45 10.21 4.86
CA LYS A 88 -0.38 11.43 5.69
C LYS A 88 -1.68 11.75 6.42
N THR A 89 -2.75 11.00 6.19
CA THR A 89 -4.04 11.18 6.86
C THR A 89 -3.96 10.64 8.28
N GLU A 90 -3.98 11.53 9.28
CA GLU A 90 -3.92 11.16 10.69
C GLU A 90 -4.96 10.10 11.03
N ASN A 91 -4.48 8.91 11.45
CA ASN A 91 -5.27 7.77 11.93
C ASN A 91 -6.25 7.15 10.91
N ARG A 92 -6.12 7.46 9.61
CA ARG A 92 -7.03 6.96 8.57
C ARG A 92 -6.22 6.49 7.37
N GLU A 93 -5.86 5.20 7.32
CA GLU A 93 -5.19 4.58 6.14
C GLU A 93 -6.14 4.44 4.92
N TYR A 94 -7.00 5.43 4.70
CA TYR A 94 -7.99 5.48 3.65
C TYR A 94 -8.26 6.91 3.21
N ILE A 95 -8.75 7.07 1.98
CA ILE A 95 -9.23 8.34 1.43
C ILE A 95 -10.66 8.18 0.91
N LEU A 96 -11.47 9.23 1.03
CA LEU A 96 -12.77 9.28 0.35
C LEU A 96 -12.56 9.50 -1.15
N GLU A 97 -13.20 8.67 -1.97
CA GLU A 97 -13.08 8.74 -3.43
C GLU A 97 -13.35 10.16 -3.97
N LYS A 98 -14.40 10.81 -3.47
CA LYS A 98 -14.76 12.18 -3.87
C LYS A 98 -13.64 13.20 -3.64
N ASP A 99 -12.82 12.99 -2.61
CA ASP A 99 -11.74 13.91 -2.27
C ASP A 99 -10.50 13.61 -3.12
N LEU A 100 -10.23 12.33 -3.40
CA LEU A 100 -9.18 11.95 -4.36
C LEU A 100 -9.53 12.39 -5.79
N ILE A 101 -10.79 12.29 -6.20
CA ILE A 101 -11.26 12.75 -7.52
C ILE A 101 -11.01 14.25 -7.70
N LYS A 102 -11.21 15.07 -6.66
CA LYS A 102 -10.91 16.51 -6.73
C LYS A 102 -9.42 16.77 -6.95
N GLU A 103 -8.58 15.88 -6.42
CA GLU A 103 -7.14 16.05 -6.39
C GLU A 103 -6.44 15.59 -7.67
N ILE A 104 -6.86 14.44 -8.23
CA ILE A 104 -6.20 13.81 -9.39
C ILE A 104 -7.14 13.56 -10.58
N GLY A 105 -8.45 13.72 -10.40
CA GLY A 105 -9.45 13.52 -11.45
C GLY A 105 -10.08 12.12 -11.48
N PHE A 106 -11.32 12.05 -11.96
CA PHE A 106 -12.13 10.84 -11.97
C PHE A 106 -11.52 9.69 -12.81
N LYS A 107 -10.96 10.02 -13.98
CA LYS A 107 -10.37 9.02 -14.87
C LYS A 107 -9.13 8.37 -14.26
N GLN A 108 -8.33 9.16 -13.55
CA GLN A 108 -7.12 8.74 -12.87
C GLN A 108 -7.47 7.80 -11.71
N VAL A 109 -8.43 8.20 -10.86
CA VAL A 109 -8.91 7.36 -9.74
C VAL A 109 -9.41 6.01 -10.24
N ASN A 110 -10.30 5.99 -11.24
CA ASN A 110 -10.80 4.73 -11.80
C ASN A 110 -9.68 3.87 -12.37
N SER A 111 -8.74 4.49 -13.09
CA SER A 111 -7.61 3.75 -13.64
C SER A 111 -6.74 3.13 -12.55
N LEU A 112 -6.50 3.82 -11.42
CA LEU A 112 -5.76 3.28 -10.28
C LEU A 112 -6.48 2.10 -9.62
N VAL A 113 -7.81 2.15 -9.55
CA VAL A 113 -8.64 1.04 -9.06
C VAL A 113 -8.60 -0.15 -10.03
N ASP A 114 -8.79 0.08 -11.33
CA ASP A 114 -8.77 -0.95 -12.36
C ASP A 114 -7.45 -1.71 -12.39
N TYR A 115 -6.34 -1.00 -12.15
CA TYR A 115 -5.00 -1.58 -12.09
C TYR A 115 -4.59 -2.13 -10.73
N ASN A 116 -5.51 -2.14 -9.76
CA ASN A 116 -5.31 -2.63 -8.40
C ASN A 116 -4.23 -1.87 -7.59
N PHE A 117 -3.97 -0.60 -7.92
CA PHE A 117 -3.18 0.28 -7.04
C PHE A 117 -4.01 0.82 -5.89
N LEU A 118 -5.32 0.93 -6.10
CA LEU A 118 -6.32 1.27 -5.08
C LEU A 118 -7.35 0.17 -4.97
N HIS A 119 -7.91 0.01 -3.78
CA HIS A 119 -9.02 -0.88 -3.52
C HIS A 119 -10.24 -0.11 -3.04
N CYS A 120 -11.38 -0.33 -3.70
CA CYS A 120 -12.66 0.19 -3.26
C CYS A 120 -13.20 -0.71 -2.15
N ARG A 121 -13.51 -0.12 -1.00
CA ARG A 121 -14.05 -0.87 0.15
C ARG A 121 -15.44 -1.43 -0.22
N PRO A 122 -15.70 -2.74 -0.05
CA PRO A 122 -16.96 -3.35 -0.50
C PRO A 122 -18.20 -2.88 0.26
N THR A 123 -18.04 -2.49 1.53
CA THR A 123 -19.15 -2.06 2.38
C THR A 123 -18.80 -0.81 3.19
N LYS A 124 -19.81 0.01 3.45
CA LYS A 124 -19.75 1.14 4.40
C LYS A 124 -19.82 0.71 5.88
N ARG A 125 -19.87 -0.59 6.18
CA ARG A 125 -20.02 -1.09 7.55
C ARG A 125 -19.08 -2.24 7.75
N TYR A 126 -17.99 -1.97 8.44
CA TYR A 126 -17.03 -2.98 8.86
C TYR A 126 -17.14 -3.13 10.36
N ALA A 127 -16.95 -4.35 10.86
CA ALA A 127 -17.26 -4.72 12.25
C ALA A 127 -16.55 -3.86 13.32
N ASN A 128 -15.49 -3.14 12.94
CA ASN A 128 -14.64 -2.36 13.83
C ASN A 128 -14.73 -0.84 13.60
N ASP A 129 -15.58 -0.36 12.69
CA ASP A 129 -15.74 1.08 12.48
C ASP A 129 -16.66 1.66 13.56
N ILE A 130 -16.12 2.55 14.40
CA ILE A 130 -16.90 3.27 15.43
C ILE A 130 -17.82 4.31 14.77
N ASP A 131 -17.32 5.01 13.75
CA ASP A 131 -18.08 5.95 12.91
C ASP A 131 -17.65 5.78 11.44
N SER A 132 -18.43 5.07 10.64
CA SER A 132 -18.09 4.93 9.21
C SER A 132 -18.33 6.25 8.48
N PRO A 133 -17.35 6.74 7.70
CA PRO A 133 -17.54 7.89 6.82
C PRO A 133 -18.67 7.66 5.82
N ASP A 134 -19.39 8.74 5.48
CA ASP A 134 -20.33 8.69 4.36
C ASP A 134 -19.63 8.97 3.04
N GLY A 135 -19.47 7.92 2.24
CA GLY A 135 -18.87 7.97 0.91
C GLY A 135 -18.29 6.63 0.47
N ILE A 136 -17.76 6.61 -0.76
CA ILE A 136 -16.91 5.51 -1.22
C ILE A 136 -15.54 5.70 -0.59
N ILE A 137 -15.02 4.63 0.02
CA ILE A 137 -13.74 4.60 0.70
C ILE A 137 -12.75 3.86 -0.20
N LEU A 138 -11.61 4.49 -0.46
CA LEU A 138 -10.48 3.91 -1.15
C LEU A 138 -9.36 3.65 -0.14
N THR A 139 -8.78 2.46 -0.22
CA THR A 139 -7.62 2.06 0.59
C THR A 139 -6.50 1.57 -0.31
N ALA A 140 -5.30 1.42 0.25
CA ALA A 140 -4.33 0.52 -0.35
C ALA A 140 -4.88 -0.92 -0.34
N MET A 141 -4.32 -1.80 -1.20
CA MET A 141 -4.79 -3.18 -1.30
C MET A 141 -4.61 -3.97 0.01
N ASN A 142 -3.54 -3.68 0.75
CA ASN A 142 -3.19 -4.32 2.01
C ASN A 142 -2.14 -3.49 2.76
N GLN A 143 -1.88 -3.87 4.01
CA GLN A 143 -0.85 -3.22 4.86
C GLN A 143 0.55 -3.17 4.23
N PRO A 144 1.08 -4.25 3.62
CA PRO A 144 2.34 -4.18 2.89
C PRO A 144 2.37 -3.13 1.76
N SER A 145 1.26 -2.88 1.06
CA SER A 145 1.16 -1.78 0.11
C SER A 145 1.29 -0.41 0.80
N VAL A 146 0.64 -0.19 1.95
CA VAL A 146 0.80 1.05 2.74
C VAL A 146 2.27 1.26 3.15
N ARG A 147 2.96 0.21 3.62
CA ARG A 147 4.39 0.28 3.97
C ARG A 147 5.27 0.60 2.77
N ALA A 148 4.96 0.03 1.60
CA ALA A 148 5.67 0.38 0.37
C ALA A 148 5.49 1.87 0.02
N MET A 149 4.29 2.42 0.25
CA MET A 149 4.02 3.84 0.03
C MET A 149 4.78 4.73 1.01
N GLU A 150 4.74 4.42 2.31
CA GLU A 150 5.50 5.11 3.35
C GLU A 150 7.00 5.15 3.02
N ARG A 151 7.57 4.02 2.57
CA ARG A 151 8.97 3.94 2.17
C ARG A 151 9.31 4.96 1.11
N HIS A 152 8.55 4.97 0.03
CA HIS A 152 8.84 5.80 -1.12
C HIS A 152 8.69 7.29 -0.82
N LEU A 153 7.75 7.67 0.06
CA LEU A 153 7.56 9.05 0.49
C LEU A 153 8.60 9.54 1.51
N SER A 154 9.39 8.62 2.09
CA SER A 154 10.44 8.93 3.07
C SER A 154 11.84 8.95 2.47
N GLU A 155 12.00 8.51 1.22
CA GLU A 155 13.23 8.58 0.41
C GLU A 155 13.37 9.97 -0.24
#